data_AF-A0A0F9WAI2-F1
#
_entry.id   AF-A0A0F9WAI2-F1
#
_cell.length_a   1.000
_cell.length_b   1.000
_cell.length_c   1.000
_cell.angle_alpha   90.00
_cell.angle_beta   90.00
_cell.angle_gamma   90.00
#
_symmetry.space_group_name_H-M   'P 1'
#
loop_
_entity.id
_entity.type
_entity.pdbx_description
1 polymer ?
#
loop_
_entity_poly.entity_id
_entity_poly.type
_entity_poly.pdbx_seq_one_letter_code
_entity_poly.pdbx_strand_id
1 'polypeptide(L)' 'MPVQEIERLSKDSKKAQIGAAISACISAEVRGGMPQDQAMAACHEQARQKGAPVPQPRGGS' A
#
# COMPACT_ATOMS: atom_id res chain seq x y z
N MET A 1 -8.27 1.19 -11.77
CA MET A 1 -7.97 2.64 -11.74
C MET A 1 -6.84 2.85 -10.74
N PRO A 2 -5.84 3.70 -11.03
CA PRO A 2 -4.74 3.94 -10.11
C PRO A 2 -5.28 4.46 -8.78
N VAL A 3 -4.72 3.94 -7.70
CA VAL A 3 -5.25 4.13 -6.35
C VAL A 3 -4.74 5.49 -5.87
N GLN A 4 -5.54 6.53 -6.12
CA GLN A 4 -5.22 7.92 -5.82
C GLN A 4 -4.76 8.14 -4.36
N GLU A 5 -5.17 7.26 -3.45
CA GLU A 5 -4.82 7.33 -2.03
C GLU A 5 -3.34 7.01 -1.76
N ILE A 6 -2.71 6.07 -2.49
CA ILE A 6 -1.27 5.80 -2.36
C ILE A 6 -0.45 6.94 -2.96
N GLU A 7 -0.90 7.51 -4.08
CA GLU A 7 -0.20 8.63 -4.72
C GLU A 7 -0.13 9.88 -3.85
N ARG A 8 -1.09 10.03 -2.92
CA ARG A 8 -1.16 11.12 -1.95
C ARG A 8 -0.35 10.86 -0.67
N LEU A 9 0.27 9.69 -0.53
CA LEU A 9 1.13 9.40 0.61
C LEU A 9 2.44 10.19 0.54
N SER A 10 2.91 10.61 1.71
CA SER A 10 4.18 11.28 1.91
C SER A 10 4.80 10.84 3.24
N LYS A 11 6.02 11.30 3.51
CA LYS A 11 6.75 10.99 4.76
C LYS A 11 6.01 11.45 6.02
N ASP A 12 5.18 12.48 5.89
CA ASP A 12 4.40 13.08 6.98
C ASP A 12 3.01 12.45 7.13
N SER A 13 2.64 11.48 6.28
CA SER A 13 1.35 10.81 6.36
C SER A 13 1.22 10.04 7.67
N LYS A 14 0.07 10.18 8.33
CA LYS A 14 -0.22 9.47 9.57
C LYS A 14 -0.36 7.97 9.30
N LYS A 15 0.02 7.13 10.26
CA LYS A 15 -0.13 5.66 10.18
C LYS A 15 -1.54 5.22 9.78
N ALA A 16 -2.58 5.92 10.26
CA ALA A 16 -3.97 5.65 9.87
C ALA A 16 -4.25 5.94 8.39
N GLN A 17 -3.68 7.02 7.83
CA GLN A 17 -3.82 7.36 6.41
C GLN A 17 -3.06 6.37 5.52
N ILE A 18 -1.88 5.94 5.96
CA ILE A 18 -1.07 4.92 5.27
C ILE A 18 -1.84 3.59 5.22
N GLY A 19 -2.40 3.16 6.35
CA GLY A 19 -3.21 1.95 6.42
C GLY A 19 -4.43 2.01 5.51
N ALA A 20 -5.18 3.12 5.55
CA ALA A 20 -6.36 3.33 4.69
C ALA A 20 -6.00 3.30 3.20
N ALA A 21 -4.94 4.01 2.80
CA ALA A 21 -4.47 4.06 1.42
C ALA A 21 -4.01 2.70 0.91
N ILE A 22 -3.31 1.92 1.74
CA ILE A 22 -2.88 0.55 1.39
C ILE A 22 -4.09 -0.37 1.27
N SER A 23 -5.04 -0.32 2.20
CA SER A 23 -6.26 -1.14 2.14
C SER A 23 -7.12 -0.81 0.92
N ALA A 24 -7.26 0.47 0.57
CA ALA A 24 -7.94 0.89 -0.65
C ALA A 24 -7.21 0.39 -1.90
N CYS A 25 -5.87 0.41 -1.88
CA CYS A 25 -5.08 -0.11 -2.99
C CYS A 25 -5.27 -1.61 -3.18
N ILE A 26 -5.15 -2.39 -2.11
CA ILE A 26 -5.35 -3.84 -2.15
C ILE A 26 -6.74 -4.17 -2.69
N SER A 27 -7.77 -3.46 -2.23
CA SER A 27 -9.15 -3.66 -2.67
C SER A 27 -9.33 -3.39 -4.17
N ALA A 28 -8.66 -2.36 -4.70
CA ALA A 28 -8.70 -2.02 -6.11
C ALA A 28 -7.98 -3.06 -6.99
N GLU A 29 -6.79 -3.51 -6.57
CA GLU A 29 -6.00 -4.52 -7.26
C GLU A 29 -6.70 -5.89 -7.26
N VAL A 30 -7.25 -6.30 -6.11
CA VAL A 30 -8.04 -7.54 -6.01
C VAL A 30 -9.28 -7.49 -6.89
N ARG A 31 -9.99 -6.35 -6.91
CA ARG A 31 -11.12 -6.16 -7.84
C ARG A 31 -10.68 -6.17 -9.31
N GLY A 32 -9.43 -5.79 -9.59
CA GLY A 32 -8.80 -5.88 -10.91
C GLY A 32 -8.38 -7.29 -11.32
N GLY A 33 -8.53 -8.29 -10.43
CA GLY A 33 -8.15 -9.68 -10.68
C GLY A 33 -6.77 -10.06 -10.16
N MET A 34 -6.07 -9.17 -9.44
CA MET A 34 -4.80 -9.50 -8.81
C MET A 34 -5.05 -10.38 -7.55
N PRO A 35 -4.25 -11.44 -7.33
CA PRO A 35 -4.29 -12.19 -6.08
C PRO A 35 -4.03 -11.29 -4.87
N GLN A 36 -4.73 -11.53 -3.76
CA GLN A 36 -4.66 -10.68 -2.57
C GLN A 36 -3.23 -10.54 -2.03
N ASP A 37 -2.44 -11.62 -1.99
CA ASP A 37 -1.05 -11.59 -1.53
C ASP A 37 -0.16 -10.71 -2.42
N GLN A 38 -0.35 -10.79 -3.74
CA GLN A 38 0.39 -9.99 -4.71
C GLN A 38 -0.02 -8.51 -4.62
N ALA A 39 -1.32 -8.25 -4.43
CA ALA A 39 -1.85 -6.91 -4.22
C ALA A 39 -1.30 -6.29 -2.92
N MET A 40 -1.20 -7.04 -1.82
CA MET A 40 -0.59 -6.56 -0.59
C MET A 40 0.87 -6.17 -0.80
N ALA A 41 1.66 -7.05 -1.43
CA ALA A 41 3.07 -6.79 -1.70
C ALA A 41 3.27 -5.52 -2.56
N ALA A 42 2.52 -5.42 -3.67
CA ALA A 42 2.60 -4.29 -4.59
C ALA A 42 2.18 -2.97 -3.93
N CYS A 43 1.07 -2.95 -3.19
CA CYS A 43 0.57 -1.74 -2.53
C CYS A 43 1.48 -1.29 -1.38
N HIS A 44 2.04 -2.24 -0.60
CA HIS A 44 3.04 -1.91 0.43
C HIS A 44 4.33 -1.35 -0.17
N GLU A 45 4.78 -1.89 -1.31
CA GLU A 45 5.97 -1.39 -2.00
C GLU A 45 5.74 0.02 -2.55
N GLN A 46 4.60 0.28 -3.21
CA GLN A 46 4.26 1.62 -3.71
C GLN A 46 4.20 2.64 -2.57
N ALA A 47 3.58 2.29 -1.44
CA ALA A 47 3.55 3.17 -0.27
C ALA A 47 4.98 3.48 0.25
N ARG A 48 5.91 2.52 0.22
CA ARG A 48 7.32 2.78 0.57
C ARG A 48 8.03 3.69 -0.42
N GLN A 49 7.81 3.49 -1.73
CA GLN A 49 8.39 4.35 -2.76
C GLN A 49 7.94 5.81 -2.60
N LYS A 50 6.72 6.03 -2.07
CA LYS A 50 6.20 7.37 -1.73
C LYS A 50 6.76 7.93 -0.40
N GLY A 51 7.57 7.15 0.31
CA GLY A 51 8.18 7.55 1.58
C GLY A 51 7.27 7.38 2.78
N ALA A 52 6.13 6.70 2.66
CA ALA A 52 5.33 6.35 3.82
C ALA A 52 6.15 5.39 4.72
N PRO A 53 6.12 5.58 6.06
CA PRO A 53 6.68 4.62 7.01
C PRO A 53 5.83 3.34 7.07
N VAL A 54 5.88 2.55 6.00
CA VAL A 54 5.21 1.26 5.93
C VAL A 54 6.08 0.22 6.64
N PRO A 55 5.53 -0.54 7.61
CA PRO A 55 6.29 -1.62 8.24
C PRO A 55 6.84 -2.57 7.17
N GLN A 56 8.12 -2.91 7.30
CA GLN A 56 8.73 -3.97 6.50
C GLN A 56 7.97 -5.27 6.80
N PRO A 57 7.53 -6.07 5.80
CA PRO A 57 7.03 -7.39 6.10
C PRO A 57 8.14 -8.07 6.89
N ARG A 58 7.79 -8.63 8.06
CA ARG A 58 8.71 -9.42 8.88
C ARG A 58 9.04 -10.71 8.14
N GLY A 59 9.80 -10.61 7.06
CA GLY A 59 10.57 -11.70 6.46
C GLY A 59 11.95 -11.65 7.05
N GLY A 60 12.06 -12.00 8.34
CA GLY A 60 13.33 -12.39 8.94
C GLY A 60 13.58 -13.84 8.58
N SER A 61 14.79 -14.12 8.12
CA SER A 61 15.34 -15.39 7.67
C SER A 61 15.03 -16.60 8.56
#